data_AF-A0A9D1E521-F1
#
_entry.id   AF-A0A9D1E521-F1
#
_cell.length_a   1.000
_cell.length_b   1.000
_cell.length_c   1.000
_cell.angle_alpha   90.00
_cell.angle_beta   90.00
_cell.angle_gamma   90.00
#
_symmetry.space_group_name_H-M   'P 1'
#
loop_
_entity.id
_entity.type
_entity.pdbx_description
1 polymer ?
#
loop_
_entity_poly.entity_id
_entity_poly.type
_entity_poly.pdbx_seq_one_letter_code
_entity_poly.pdbx_strand_id
1 'polypeptide(L)'
;MTGIIIFICTTLCGFLCGKFIQKGVLQRQQLFSDVVRYVALLKINVQGKQKELRQFNAEFAQNCSQVFADYLSESKLPQMNALQKKLVADFFGNLDCVSGNELLQHMEMFETQFADCLKDCDAEAKKSSVYVKTGLLLGAMAGILFL
;
A
#
# COMPACT_ATOMS: atom_id res chain seq x y z
N MET A 1 -6.54 -3.81 -42.57
CA MET A 1 -7.20 -4.33 -41.35
C MET A 1 -6.20 -4.67 -40.25
N THR A 2 -5.13 -5.41 -40.54
CA THR A 2 -4.14 -5.84 -39.53
C THR A 2 -3.50 -4.69 -38.74
N GLY A 3 -3.09 -3.58 -39.39
CA GLY A 3 -2.52 -2.41 -38.69
C GLY A 3 -3.48 -1.74 -37.71
N ILE A 4 -4.77 -1.65 -38.06
CA ILE A 4 -5.82 -1.12 -37.17
C ILE A 4 -6.00 -2.02 -35.93
N ILE A 5 -5.94 -3.34 -36.11
CA ILE A 5 -6.04 -4.31 -35.00
C ILE A 5 -4.83 -4.16 -34.07
N ILE A 6 -3.61 -4.04 -34.61
CA ILE A 6 -2.39 -3.83 -33.82
C ILE A 6 -2.46 -2.51 -33.03
N PHE A 7 -2.94 -1.43 -33.65
CA PHE A 7 -3.14 -0.15 -32.98
C PHE A 7 -4.11 -0.24 -31.80
N ILE A 8 -5.24 -0.93 -31.97
CA ILE A 8 -6.21 -1.14 -30.90
C ILE A 8 -5.59 -1.95 -29.76
N CYS A 9 -4.93 -3.07 -30.08
CA CYS A 9 -4.33 -3.94 -29.08
C CYS A 9 -3.24 -3.23 -28.25
N THR A 10 -2.34 -2.49 -28.90
CA THR A 10 -1.26 -1.75 -28.23
C THR A 10 -1.80 -0.64 -27.33
N THR A 11 -2.83 0.10 -27.77
CA THR A 11 -3.50 1.13 -26.97
C THR A 11 -4.19 0.53 -25.74
N LEU A 12 -4.91 -0.58 -25.91
CA LEU A 12 -5.55 -1.29 -24.79
C LEU A 12 -4.53 -1.83 -23.79
N CYS A 13 -3.44 -2.44 -24.27
CA CYS A 13 -2.34 -2.88 -23.40
C CYS A 13 -1.75 -1.71 -22.59
N GLY A 14 -1.49 -0.57 -23.25
CA GLY A 14 -1.02 0.63 -22.58
C GLY A 14 -1.96 1.15 -21.49
N PHE A 15 -3.27 1.19 -21.78
CA PHE A 15 -4.29 1.55 -20.80
C PHE A 15 -4.31 0.58 -19.59
N LEU A 16 -4.29 -0.73 -19.85
CA LEU A 16 -4.28 -1.75 -18.79
C LEU A 16 -3.03 -1.66 -17.91
N CYS A 17 -1.85 -1.45 -18.50
CA CYS A 17 -0.62 -1.21 -17.76
C CYS A 17 -0.73 0.03 -16.86
N GLY A 18 -1.24 1.14 -17.39
CA GLY A 18 -1.45 2.36 -16.61
C GLY A 18 -2.44 2.17 -15.46
N LYS A 19 -3.52 1.41 -15.69
CA LYS A 19 -4.50 1.03 -14.65
C LYS A 19 -3.90 0.13 -13.58
N PHE A 20 -3.04 -0.82 -13.97
CA PHE A 20 -2.36 -1.70 -13.04
C PHE A 20 -1.45 -0.91 -12.08
N ILE A 21 -0.65 0.02 -12.61
CA ILE A 21 0.21 0.91 -11.81
C ILE A 21 -0.64 1.79 -10.89
N GLN A 22 -1.69 2.42 -11.42
CA GLN A 22 -2.60 3.24 -10.62
C GLN A 22 -3.18 2.45 -9.44
N LYS A 23 -3.64 1.22 -9.68
CA LYS A 23 -4.17 0.34 -8.64
C LYS A 23 -3.11 0.06 -7.56
N GLY A 24 -1.87 -0.24 -7.94
CA GLY A 24 -0.78 -0.50 -7.01
C GLY A 24 -0.50 0.69 -6.09
N VAL A 25 -0.47 1.92 -6.64
CA VAL A 25 -0.26 3.15 -5.86
C VAL A 25 -1.40 3.35 -4.84
N LEU A 26 -2.65 3.18 -5.25
CA LEU A 26 -3.80 3.34 -4.36
C LEU A 26 -3.82 2.27 -3.25
N GLN A 27 -3.52 1.02 -3.58
CA GLN A 27 -3.43 -0.05 -2.58
C GLN A 27 -2.33 0.21 -1.55
N ARG A 28 -1.17 0.71 -1.99
CA ARG A 28 -0.08 1.09 -1.08
C ARG A 28 -0.49 2.23 -0.15
N GLN A 29 -1.16 3.25 -0.67
CA GLN A 29 -1.67 4.37 0.12
C GLN A 29 -2.70 3.90 1.17
N GLN A 30 -3.63 3.02 0.79
CA GLN A 30 -4.58 2.40 1.71
C GLN A 30 -3.87 1.61 2.82
N LEU A 31 -2.88 0.79 2.47
CA LEU A 31 -2.12 0.01 3.44
C LEU A 31 -1.44 0.91 4.47
N PHE A 32 -0.68 1.94 4.04
CA PHE A 32 0.01 2.83 4.98
C PHE A 32 -0.97 3.65 5.83
N SER A 33 -2.11 4.04 5.28
CA SER A 33 -3.17 4.71 6.05
C SER A 33 -3.68 3.82 7.18
N ASP A 34 -3.93 2.54 6.90
CA ASP A 34 -4.33 1.57 7.91
C ASP A 34 -3.21 1.27 8.89
N VAL A 35 -1.95 1.16 8.46
CA VAL A 35 -0.80 0.91 9.35
C VAL A 35 -0.62 2.06 10.35
N VAL A 36 -0.68 3.31 9.91
CA VAL A 36 -0.60 4.47 10.81
C VAL A 36 -1.73 4.43 11.85
N ARG A 37 -2.96 4.16 11.40
CA ARG A 37 -4.12 4.03 12.30
C ARG A 37 -3.97 2.85 13.26
N TYR A 38 -3.44 1.72 12.78
CA TYR A 38 -3.18 0.53 13.58
C TYR A 38 -2.17 0.84 14.69
N VAL A 39 -1.04 1.47 14.37
CA VAL A 39 -0.01 1.85 15.36
C VAL A 39 -0.58 2.78 16.42
N ALA A 40 -1.32 3.82 16.02
CA ALA A 40 -1.94 4.76 16.95
C ALA A 40 -2.93 4.08 17.90
N LEU A 41 -3.80 3.19 17.38
CA LEU A 41 -4.76 2.45 18.20
C LEU A 41 -4.08 1.39 19.08
N LEU A 42 -3.02 0.76 18.60
CA LEU A 42 -2.27 -0.23 19.36
C LEU A 42 -1.53 0.43 20.53
N LYS A 43 -0.97 1.63 20.32
CA LYS A 43 -0.39 2.45 21.40
C LYS A 43 -1.41 2.73 22.50
N ILE A 44 -2.62 3.15 22.15
CA ILE A 44 -3.72 3.35 23.11
C ILE A 44 -4.10 2.05 23.82
N ASN A 45 -4.08 0.92 23.11
CA ASN A 45 -4.36 -0.39 23.71
C ASN A 45 -3.30 -0.77 24.74
N VAL A 46 -2.00 -0.61 24.41
CA VAL A 46 -0.88 -0.89 25.33
C VAL A 46 -0.92 0.02 26.56
N GLN A 47 -1.27 1.30 26.39
CA GLN A 47 -1.31 2.27 27.51
C GLN A 47 -2.53 2.13 28.42
N GLY A 48 -3.65 1.59 27.94
CA GLY A 48 -4.92 1.64 28.68
C GLY A 48 -5.78 0.39 28.62
N LYS A 49 -6.16 -0.07 27.42
CA LYS A 49 -7.20 -1.12 27.27
C LYS A 49 -6.69 -2.55 27.53
N GLN A 50 -5.39 -2.78 27.39
CA GLN A 50 -4.70 -4.06 27.61
C GLN A 50 -5.35 -5.28 26.94
N LYS A 51 -5.98 -5.11 25.77
CA LYS A 51 -6.47 -6.26 25.00
C LYS A 51 -5.30 -7.08 24.51
N GLU A 52 -5.45 -8.40 24.49
CA GLU A 52 -4.50 -9.29 23.81
C GLU A 52 -4.38 -8.90 22.33
N LEU A 53 -3.16 -8.99 21.79
CA LEU A 53 -2.87 -8.61 20.40
C LEU A 53 -3.80 -9.32 19.40
N ARG A 54 -4.14 -10.58 19.65
CA ARG A 54 -5.05 -11.36 18.80
C ARG A 54 -6.47 -10.77 18.76
N GLN A 55 -6.98 -10.31 19.91
CA GLN A 55 -8.31 -9.69 19.99
C GLN A 55 -8.30 -8.30 19.35
N PHE A 56 -7.24 -7.52 19.58
CA PHE A 56 -7.04 -6.24 18.92
C PHE A 56 -7.02 -6.37 17.40
N ASN A 57 -6.26 -7.35 16.87
CA ASN A 57 -6.17 -7.60 15.43
C ASN A 57 -7.52 -8.02 14.83
N ALA A 58 -8.29 -8.85 15.54
CA ALA A 58 -9.62 -9.26 15.09
C ALA A 58 -10.60 -8.08 15.02
N GLU A 59 -10.57 -7.16 15.98
CA GLU A 59 -11.40 -5.95 15.96
C GLU A 59 -10.98 -4.95 14.89
N PHE A 60 -9.66 -4.78 14.72
CA PHE A 60 -9.13 -3.87 13.70
C PHE A 60 -9.43 -4.37 12.28
N ALA A 61 -9.32 -5.69 12.06
CA ALA A 61 -9.60 -6.33 10.76
C ALA A 61 -11.04 -6.07 10.26
N GLN A 62 -11.99 -5.82 11.16
CA GLN A 62 -13.37 -5.51 10.79
C GLN A 62 -13.56 -4.09 10.21
N ASN A 63 -12.61 -3.18 10.47
CA ASN A 63 -12.74 -1.76 10.14
C ASN A 63 -11.58 -1.25 9.27
N CYS A 64 -10.72 -2.13 8.76
CA CYS A 64 -9.59 -1.80 7.88
C CYS A 64 -9.91 -2.03 6.41
N SER A 65 -9.05 -1.53 5.52
CA SER A 65 -9.14 -1.85 4.10
C SER A 65 -8.89 -3.34 3.87
N GLN A 66 -9.43 -3.86 2.76
CA GLN A 66 -9.15 -5.22 2.32
C GLN A 66 -7.64 -5.47 2.15
N VAL A 67 -6.87 -4.45 1.73
CA VAL A 67 -5.42 -4.58 1.53
C VAL A 67 -4.72 -4.88 2.85
N PHE A 68 -5.12 -4.22 3.93
CA PHE A 68 -4.57 -4.49 5.26
C PHE A 68 -5.05 -5.84 5.81
N ALA A 69 -6.31 -6.19 5.59
CA ALA A 69 -6.84 -7.51 5.97
C ALA A 69 -6.08 -8.65 5.28
N ASP A 70 -5.88 -8.55 3.95
CA ASP A 70 -5.11 -9.50 3.15
C ASP A 70 -3.65 -9.60 3.63
N TYR A 71 -3.07 -8.49 4.09
CA TYR A 71 -1.73 -8.50 4.69
C TYR A 71 -1.74 -9.28 6.01
N LEU A 72 -2.70 -9.06 6.90
CA LEU A 72 -2.77 -9.79 8.17
C LEU A 72 -3.01 -11.30 7.98
N SER A 73 -3.82 -11.71 6.99
CA SER A 73 -4.18 -13.12 6.80
C SER A 73 -3.18 -13.89 5.93
N GLU A 74 -2.67 -13.27 4.87
CA GLU A 74 -1.86 -13.94 3.84
C GLU A 74 -0.43 -13.37 3.74
N SER A 75 -0.07 -12.37 4.54
CA SER A 75 1.19 -11.61 4.39
C SER A 75 1.37 -11.01 2.99
N LYS A 76 0.24 -10.75 2.30
CA LYS A 76 0.24 -10.27 0.93
C LYS A 76 0.40 -8.76 0.90
N LEU A 77 1.54 -8.30 0.41
CA LEU A 77 1.83 -6.87 0.28
C LEU A 77 1.51 -6.37 -1.15
N PRO A 78 0.98 -5.14 -1.28
CA PRO A 78 0.86 -4.46 -2.56
C PRO A 78 2.25 -4.14 -3.14
N GLN A 79 2.28 -3.59 -4.36
CA GLN A 79 3.54 -3.17 -4.96
C GLN A 79 4.20 -2.03 -4.16
N MET A 80 5.31 -2.37 -3.53
CA MET A 80 6.07 -1.52 -2.61
C MET A 80 7.56 -1.65 -2.92
N ASN A 81 8.31 -0.58 -2.64
CA ASN A 81 9.77 -0.63 -2.75
C ASN A 81 10.38 -1.46 -1.59
N ALA A 82 11.65 -1.82 -1.70
CA ALA A 82 12.31 -2.70 -0.72
C ALA A 82 12.35 -2.09 0.69
N LEU A 83 12.53 -0.77 0.80
CA LEU A 83 12.57 -0.05 2.08
C LEU A 83 11.22 -0.09 2.79
N GLN A 84 10.13 0.16 2.06
CA GLN A 84 8.76 0.12 2.56
C GLN A 84 8.37 -1.28 3.03
N LYS A 85 8.74 -2.33 2.27
CA LYS A 85 8.49 -3.71 2.68
C LYS A 85 9.24 -4.06 3.95
N LYS A 86 10.51 -3.66 4.03
CA LYS A 86 11.34 -3.86 5.22
C LYS A 86 10.75 -3.13 6.42
N LEU A 87 10.31 -1.89 6.27
CA LEU A 87 9.69 -1.10 7.34
C LEU A 87 8.46 -1.81 7.95
N VAL A 88 7.57 -2.32 7.10
CA VAL A 88 6.37 -3.06 7.55
C VAL A 88 6.79 -4.37 8.23
N ALA A 89 7.71 -5.14 7.64
CA ALA A 89 8.19 -6.40 8.23
C ALA A 89 8.89 -6.19 9.58
N ASP A 90 9.76 -5.18 9.68
CA ASP A 90 10.48 -4.83 10.90
C ASP A 90 9.51 -4.41 12.01
N PHE A 91 8.44 -3.66 11.69
CA PHE A 91 7.43 -3.30 12.68
C PHE A 91 6.68 -4.54 13.21
N PHE A 92 6.08 -5.35 12.33
CA PHE A 92 5.28 -6.50 12.76
C PHE A 92 6.12 -7.63 13.38
N GLY A 93 7.38 -7.78 12.97
CA GLY A 93 8.31 -8.76 13.56
C GLY A 93 8.77 -8.38 14.97
N ASN A 94 8.73 -7.11 15.34
CA ASN A 94 9.11 -6.63 16.68
C ASN A 94 7.92 -6.55 17.66
N LEU A 95 6.70 -6.85 17.23
CA LEU A 95 5.52 -6.80 18.12
C LEU A 95 5.52 -7.90 19.19
N ASP A 96 6.13 -9.06 18.93
CA ASP A 96 6.11 -10.22 19.84
C ASP A 96 7.29 -10.26 20.83
N CYS A 97 8.35 -9.48 20.61
CA CYS A 97 9.64 -9.68 21.28
C CYS A 97 10.03 -8.60 22.30
N VAL A 98 9.17 -7.62 22.60
CA VAL A 98 9.60 -6.37 23.27
C VAL A 98 8.80 -6.10 24.56
N SER A 99 9.49 -5.64 25.61
CA SER A 99 8.84 -5.23 26.87
C SER A 99 7.94 -4.00 26.67
N GLY A 100 6.89 -3.83 27.48
CA GLY A 100 5.85 -2.81 27.23
C GLY A 100 6.34 -1.37 27.04
N ASN A 101 7.42 -0.96 27.74
CA ASN A 101 7.99 0.40 27.60
C ASN A 101 8.86 0.55 26.34
N GLU A 102 9.66 -0.45 26.00
CA GLU A 102 10.44 -0.48 24.76
C GLU A 102 9.51 -0.53 23.54
N LEU A 103 8.39 -1.24 23.66
CA LEU A 103 7.37 -1.35 22.62
C LEU A 103 6.74 0.02 22.31
N LEU A 104 6.48 0.83 23.34
CA LEU A 104 5.95 2.19 23.17
C LEU A 104 6.95 3.13 22.47
N GLN A 105 8.23 3.06 22.81
CA GLN A 105 9.27 3.85 22.13
C GLN A 105 9.43 3.43 20.67
N HIS A 106 9.43 2.13 20.40
CA HIS A 106 9.44 1.62 19.04
C HIS A 106 8.21 2.07 18.25
N MET A 107 7.02 2.03 18.85
CA MET A 107 5.79 2.50 18.21
C MET A 107 5.85 3.97 17.82
N GLU A 108 6.42 4.85 18.65
CA GLU A 108 6.57 6.28 18.29
C GLU A 108 7.52 6.50 17.10
N MET A 109 8.63 5.75 17.07
CA MET A 109 9.57 5.79 15.96
C MET A 109 8.91 5.32 14.66
N PHE A 110 8.23 4.18 14.70
CA PHE A 110 7.55 3.61 13.54
C PHE A 110 6.35 4.46 13.09
N GLU A 111 5.59 5.05 14.02
CA GLU A 111 4.49 5.97 13.70
C GLU A 111 4.97 7.13 12.83
N THR A 112 6.11 7.74 13.19
CA THR A 112 6.71 8.82 12.42
C THR A 112 7.14 8.35 11.02
N GLN A 113 7.83 7.21 10.94
CA GLN A 113 8.30 6.64 9.67
C GLN A 113 7.13 6.25 8.75
N PHE A 114 6.06 5.69 9.31
CA PHE A 114 4.84 5.36 8.57
C PHE A 114 4.07 6.60 8.14
N ALA A 115 4.01 7.63 8.98
CA ALA A 115 3.36 8.90 8.63
C ALA A 115 4.09 9.60 7.46
N ASP A 116 5.43 9.56 7.44
CA ASP A 116 6.19 10.12 6.32
C ASP A 116 6.01 9.29 5.04
N CYS A 117 6.04 7.95 5.14
CA CYS A 117 5.71 7.08 4.00
C CYS A 117 4.29 7.33 3.47
N LEU A 118 3.33 7.59 4.37
CA LEU A 118 1.95 7.90 3.99
C LEU A 118 1.86 9.23 3.24
N LYS A 119 2.57 10.28 3.67
CA LYS A 119 2.62 11.56 2.94
C LYS A 119 3.12 11.38 1.51
N ASP A 120 4.17 10.59 1.33
CA ASP A 120 4.71 10.29 0.00
C ASP A 120 3.69 9.52 -0.84
N CYS A 121 3.04 8.51 -0.24
CA CYS A 121 2.00 7.73 -0.91
C CYS A 121 0.78 8.59 -1.27
N ASP A 122 0.36 9.53 -0.43
CA ASP A 122 -0.74 10.46 -0.70
C ASP A 122 -0.40 11.42 -1.85
N ALA A 123 0.84 11.93 -1.88
CA ALA A 123 1.31 12.79 -2.96
C ALA A 123 1.32 12.06 -4.31
N GLU A 124 1.73 10.79 -4.31
CA GLU A 124 1.72 9.94 -5.51
C GLU A 124 0.30 9.52 -5.91
N ALA A 125 -0.56 9.17 -4.95
CA ALA A 125 -1.95 8.81 -5.18
C ALA A 125 -2.75 9.93 -5.83
N LYS A 126 -2.54 11.19 -5.43
CA LYS A 126 -3.15 12.38 -6.05
C LYS A 126 -2.80 12.51 -7.54
N LYS A 127 -1.60 12.06 -7.93
CA LYS A 127 -1.12 12.10 -9.32
C LYS A 127 -1.33 10.77 -10.06
N SER A 128 -1.91 9.76 -9.42
CA SER A 128 -2.00 8.40 -9.96
C SER A 128 -2.81 8.29 -11.27
N SER A 129 -3.73 9.22 -11.54
CA SER A 129 -4.47 9.27 -12.79
C SER A 129 -3.58 9.53 -14.01
N VAL A 130 -2.39 10.11 -13.82
CA VAL A 130 -1.40 10.34 -14.87
C VAL A 130 -0.91 9.01 -15.45
N TYR A 131 -0.73 7.96 -14.64
CA TYR A 131 -0.26 6.66 -15.13
C TYR A 131 -1.18 6.05 -16.20
N VAL A 132 -2.49 6.22 -16.06
CA VAL A 132 -3.48 5.75 -17.05
C VAL A 132 -3.34 6.54 -18.35
N LYS A 133 -3.21 7.86 -18.27
CA LYS A 133 -3.06 8.74 -19.43
C LYS A 133 -1.75 8.45 -20.16
N THR A 134 -0.64 8.35 -19.42
CA THR A 134 0.68 8.03 -19.98
C THR A 134 0.71 6.65 -20.60
N GLY A 135 0.13 5.64 -19.93
CA GLY A 135 0.03 4.29 -20.48
C GLY A 135 -0.76 4.25 -21.79
N LEU A 136 -1.90 4.93 -21.85
CA LEU A 136 -2.69 5.05 -23.08
C LEU A 136 -1.94 5.75 -24.20
N LEU A 137 -1.21 6.84 -23.89
CA LEU A 137 -0.39 7.56 -24.86
C LEU A 137 0.74 6.69 -25.41
N LEU A 138 1.47 5.98 -24.54
CA LEU A 138 2.55 5.07 -24.94
C LEU A 138 2.03 3.92 -25.80
N GLY A 139 0.86 3.36 -25.45
CA GLY A 139 0.20 2.33 -26.24
C GLY A 139 -0.18 2.83 -27.64
N ALA A 140 -0.76 4.03 -27.73
CA ALA A 140 -1.11 4.65 -29.00
C ALA A 140 0.14 4.96 -29.85
N MET A 141 1.21 5.49 -29.24
CA MET A 141 2.48 5.77 -29.93
C MET A 141 3.10 4.48 -30.48
N ALA A 142 3.12 3.40 -29.69
CA ALA A 142 3.58 2.10 -30.16
C ALA A 142 2.72 1.60 -31.32
N GLY A 143 1.39 1.71 -31.21
CA GLY A 143 0.48 1.34 -32.29
C GLY A 143 0.71 2.10 -33.60
N ILE A 144 1.01 3.39 -33.52
CA ILE A 144 1.33 4.22 -34.70
C ILE A 144 2.63 3.75 -35.38
N LEU A 145 3.63 3.28 -34.63
CA LEU A 145 4.87 2.76 -35.20
C LEU A 145 4.69 1.43 -35.97
N PHE A 146 3.61 0.69 -35.67
CA PHE A 146 3.29 -0.60 -36.30
C PHE A 146 2.11 -0.51 -37.29
N LEU A 147 1.61 0.69 -37.56
CA LEU A 147 0.58 1.00 -38.54
C LEU A 147 1.18 1.18 -39.93
#